data_AF-A0A971GC22-F1
#
_entry.id   AF-A0A971GC22-F1
#
_cell.length_a   1.000
_cell.length_b   1.000
_cell.length_c   1.000
_cell.angle_alpha   90.00
_cell.angle_beta   90.00
_cell.angle_gamma   90.00
#
_symmetry.space_group_name_H-M   'P 1'
#
loop_
_entity.id
_entity.type
_entity.pdbx_description
1 polymer ?
#
loop_
_entity_poly.entity_id
_entity_poly.type
_entity_poly.pdbx_seq_one_letter_code
_entity_poly.pdbx_strand_id
1 'polypeptide(L)' 'MRKFNDENFMLQNETAKILYFNYAKDMPIIDYHCHLNPKEIAENKKYDNI' A
#
# COMPACT_ATOMS: atom_id res chain seq x y z
N MET A 1 17.56 18.73 2.19
CA MET A 1 16.46 18.25 1.33
C MET A 1 16.03 16.88 1.80
N ARG A 2 14.72 16.59 1.81
CA ARG A 2 14.22 15.23 2.02
C ARG A 2 14.63 14.36 0.83
N LYS A 3 14.86 13.06 1.07
CA LYS A 3 15.11 12.13 -0.04
C LYS A 3 13.80 11.90 -0.77
N PHE A 4 13.86 11.77 -2.10
CA PHE A 4 12.69 11.38 -2.86
C PHE A 4 12.19 10.01 -2.38
N ASN A 5 10.88 9.89 -2.14
CA ASN A 5 10.23 8.68 -1.63
C ASN A 5 10.81 8.13 -0.31
N ASP A 6 11.12 9.01 0.66
CA ASP A 6 11.44 8.58 2.02
C ASP A 6 10.20 8.09 2.81
N GLU A 7 10.39 7.65 4.05
CA GLU A 7 9.30 7.16 4.90
C GLU A 7 8.19 8.20 5.12
N ASN A 8 8.51 9.50 5.03
CA ASN A 8 7.58 10.61 5.21
C ASN A 8 7.03 11.11 3.87
N PHE A 9 7.11 10.31 2.80
CA PHE A 9 6.58 10.66 1.49
C PHE A 9 5.10 11.05 1.60
N MET A 10 4.75 12.22 1.06
CA MET A 10 3.42 12.85 1.15
C MET A 10 2.98 13.32 2.55
N LEU A 11 3.78 13.10 3.61
CA LEU A 11 3.47 13.51 4.98
C LEU A 11 4.09 14.89 5.28
N GLN A 12 3.28 15.94 5.19
CA GLN A 12 3.75 17.33 5.23
C GLN A 12 3.88 17.91 6.65
N ASN A 13 3.29 17.29 7.67
CA ASN A 13 3.31 17.77 9.06
C ASN A 13 3.33 16.60 10.08
N GLU A 14 3.60 16.92 11.35
CA GLU A 14 3.68 15.93 12.42
C GLU A 14 2.37 15.17 12.66
N THR A 15 1.22 15.85 12.55
CA THR A 15 -0.10 15.20 12.67
C THR A 15 -0.27 14.12 11.60
N ALA A 16 0.10 14.39 10.34
CA ALA A 16 0.02 13.41 9.25
C ALA A 16 0.91 12.20 9.50
N LYS A 17 2.12 12.41 10.05
CA LYS A 17 3.03 11.31 10.44
C LYS A 17 2.42 10.45 11.53
N ILE A 18 1.90 11.05 12.59
CA ILE A 18 1.26 10.32 13.71
C ILE A 18 0.08 9.49 13.18
N LEU A 19 -0.80 10.10 12.39
CA LEU A 19 -1.97 9.41 11.86
C LEU A 19 -1.58 8.23 10.95
N TYR A 20 -0.57 8.41 10.11
CA TYR A 20 -0.11 7.34 9.21
C TYR A 20 0.61 6.23 9.98
N PHE A 21 1.69 6.55 10.70
CA PHE A 21 2.57 5.54 11.29
C PHE A 21 1.98 4.83 12.50
N ASN A 22 1.15 5.50 13.31
CA ASN A 22 0.62 4.88 14.53
C ASN A 22 -0.75 4.21 14.31
N TYR A 23 -1.43 4.51 13.20
CA TYR A 23 -2.79 4.02 12.97
C TYR A 23 -2.99 3.44 11.57
N ALA A 24 -2.68 4.19 10.50
CA ALA A 24 -3.11 3.78 9.16
C ALA A 24 -2.22 2.68 8.53
N LYS A 25 -0.90 2.72 8.75
CA LYS A 25 0.09 1.90 8.02
C LYS A 25 -0.15 0.39 8.14
N ASP A 26 -0.53 -0.07 9.33
CA ASP A 26 -0.68 -1.50 9.63
C ASP A 26 -2.13 -2.00 9.50
N MET A 27 -3.05 -1.14 9.06
CA MET A 27 -4.44 -1.55 8.82
C MET A 27 -4.53 -2.50 7.62
N PRO A 28 -5.43 -3.50 7.67
CA PRO A 28 -5.67 -4.37 6.53
C PRO A 28 -6.25 -3.57 5.35
N ILE A 29 -5.96 -4.04 4.14
CA ILE A 29 -6.58 -3.53 2.92
C ILE A 29 -7.97 -4.15 2.79
N ILE A 30 -8.99 -3.31 2.65
CA ILE A 30 -10.35 -3.72 2.31
C ILE A 30 -10.60 -3.32 0.86
N ASP A 31 -10.35 -4.25 -0.05
CA ASP A 31 -10.49 -4.04 -1.50
C ASP A 31 -11.86 -4.51 -2.01
N TYR A 32 -12.91 -3.77 -1.65
CA TYR A 32 -14.31 -4.17 -1.91
C TYR A 32 -14.71 -4.11 -3.40
N HIS A 33 -13.91 -3.44 -4.23
CA HIS A 33 -14.14 -3.30 -5.66
C HIS A 33 -12.81 -3.37 -6.41
N CYS A 34 -12.59 -4.47 -7.11
CA CYS A 34 -11.40 -4.68 -7.92
C CYS A 34 -11.76 -5.33 -9.27
N HIS A 35 -10.77 -5.39 -10.15
CA HIS A 35 -10.86 -6.06 -11.45
C HIS A 35 -9.78 -7.15 -11.60
N LEU A 36 -9.34 -7.73 -10.48
CA LEU A 36 -8.41 -8.86 -10.50
C LEU A 36 -9.06 -10.06 -11.19
N ASN A 37 -8.26 -10.82 -11.93
CA ASN A 37 -8.75 -12.03 -12.58
C ASN A 37 -8.98 -13.14 -11.54
N PRO A 38 -10.23 -13.60 -11.31
CA PRO A 38 -10.51 -14.61 -10.28
C PRO A 38 -9.77 -15.94 -10.52
N LYS A 39 -9.51 -16.29 -11.78
CA LYS A 39 -8.78 -17.49 -12.14
C LYS A 39 -7.33 -17.45 -11.65
N GLU A 40 -6.69 -16.29 -11.74
CA GLU A 40 -5.29 -16.13 -11.30
C GLU A 40 -5.15 -16.30 -9.78
N ILE A 41 -6.16 -15.83 -9.03
CA ILE A 41 -6.25 -16.05 -7.58
C ILE A 41 -6.47 -17.54 -7.28
N ALA A 42 -7.43 -18.17 -7.95
CA ALA A 42 -7.78 -19.58 -7.74
C ALA A 42 -6.62 -20.54 -8.07
N GLU A 43 -5.84 -20.22 -9.10
CA GLU A 43 -4.71 -21.04 -9.56
C GLU A 43 -3.39 -20.64 -8.90
N ASN A 44 -3.37 -19.61 -8.05
CA ASN A 44 -2.15 -19.02 -7.48
C ASN A 44 -1.09 -18.76 -8.57
N LYS A 45 -1.52 -18.06 -9.63
CA LYS A 45 -0.73 -17.84 -10.85
C LYS A 45 0.68 -17.34 -10.52
N LYS A 46 1.69 -17.96 -11.14
CA LYS A 46 3.06 -17.46 -11.17
C LYS A 46 3.27 -16.63 -12.45
N TYR A 47 3.91 -15.47 -12.32
CA TYR A 47 4.28 -14.63 -13.46
C TYR A 47 5.72 -14.93 -13.86
N ASP A 48 5.99 -15.02 -15.16
CA ASP A 48 7.30 -15.41 -15.69
C ASP A 48 8.33 -14.27 -15.69
N ASN A 49 7.85 -13.02 -15.65
CA ASN A 49 8.65 -11.80 -15.67
C ASN A 49 7.96 -10.70 -14.84
N ILE A 50 8.71 -9.61 -14.61
CA ILE A 50 8.21 -8.32 -14.13
C ILE A 50 7.67 -7.55 -15.33
#